data_AF-A0A564YA80-F1
#
_entry.id   AF-A0A564YA80-F1
#
_cell.length_a   1.000
_cell.length_b   1.000
_cell.length_c   1.000
_cell.angle_alpha   90.00
_cell.angle_beta   90.00
_cell.angle_gamma   90.00
#
_symmetry.space_group_name_H-M   'P 1'
#
loop_
_entity.id
_entity.type
_entity.pdbx_description
1 polymer ?
#
loop_
_entity_poly.entity_id
_entity_poly.type
_entity_poly.pdbx_seq_one_letter_code
_entity_poly.pdbx_strand_id
1 'polypeptide(L)'
;ACVDTSPYEDTPTTLADLPLLKDFSIGRQVAHFGNETLLYFTVKILDDGDLLQIVTNSGSHGTHVASIAAAYYPTDPSNECFQTSELVEGGNQNGIAPGAQIVSIKIANTSLKGMENICGLLTALNWTSKLNCDIINYSFGEKSFLPNYGRMYTHLSKFIAQTDVAFVTSGGNNGPSLGTVGSPGGSADGLIGVAPILSPTMMEYMYFQPTWKKQKEENGDGGCSTNGQHKIASCPVPSAYTW
;
A
#
# COMPACT_ATOMS: atom_id res chain seq x y z
N ALA A 1 15.05 -24.87 -2.54
CA ALA A 1 16.26 -24.04 -2.46
C ALA A 1 16.74 -24.01 -1.02
N CYS A 2 18.05 -24.09 -0.80
CA CYS A 2 18.66 -23.83 0.51
C CYS A 2 19.48 -22.55 0.38
N VAL A 3 19.36 -21.63 1.33
CA VAL A 3 20.07 -20.35 1.35
C VAL A 3 21.05 -20.39 2.51
N ASP A 4 22.33 -20.17 2.25
CA ASP A 4 23.35 -20.20 3.29
C ASP A 4 23.25 -18.95 4.19
N THR A 5 22.72 -19.14 5.39
CA THR A 5 22.65 -18.12 6.44
C THR A 5 23.66 -18.38 7.56
N SER A 6 24.48 -19.43 7.44
CA SER A 6 25.46 -19.80 8.48
C SER A 6 26.42 -18.69 8.90
N PRO A 7 26.82 -17.72 8.05
CA PRO A 7 27.68 -16.62 8.50
C PRO A 7 27.00 -15.65 9.47
N TYR A 8 25.68 -15.72 9.63
CA TYR A 8 24.86 -14.81 10.44
C TYR A 8 24.25 -15.50 11.68
N GLU A 9 24.60 -16.76 11.94
CA GLU A 9 24.13 -17.52 13.11
C GLU A 9 25.19 -17.49 14.22
N ASP A 10 24.74 -17.35 15.48
CA ASP A 10 25.62 -17.35 16.64
C ASP A 10 26.34 -18.69 16.84
N THR A 11 25.66 -19.78 16.47
CA THR A 11 26.21 -21.13 16.48
C THR A 11 26.66 -21.53 15.08
N PRO A 12 27.90 -22.05 14.91
CA PRO A 12 28.38 -22.53 13.61
C PRO A 12 27.45 -23.61 13.05
N THR A 13 26.86 -23.33 11.90
CA THR A 13 26.00 -24.27 11.13
C THR A 13 26.60 -24.47 9.75
N THR A 14 26.18 -25.54 9.07
CA THR A 14 26.52 -25.79 7.66
C THR A 14 25.26 -25.73 6.80
N LEU A 15 25.43 -25.65 5.48
CA LEU A 15 24.30 -25.65 4.53
C LEU A 15 23.37 -26.87 4.70
N ALA A 16 23.89 -28.00 5.19
CA ALA A 16 23.10 -29.21 5.44
C ALA A 16 22.17 -29.08 6.67
N ASP A 17 22.49 -28.18 7.59
CA ASP A 17 21.70 -27.92 8.80
C ASP A 17 20.58 -26.91 8.55
N LEU A 18 20.63 -26.21 7.42
CA LEU A 18 19.69 -25.14 7.07
C LEU A 18 18.41 -25.69 6.40
N PRO A 19 17.27 -25.01 6.59
CA PRO A 19 15.98 -25.49 6.09
C PRO A 19 15.93 -25.51 4.56
N LEU A 20 15.51 -26.64 4.00
CA LEU A 20 15.19 -26.73 2.58
C LEU A 20 13.84 -26.05 2.31
N LEU A 21 13.90 -24.89 1.65
CA LEU A 21 12.71 -24.11 1.31
C LEU A 21 12.10 -24.58 -0.01
N LYS A 22 10.79 -24.78 -0.01
CA LYS A 22 9.96 -25.03 -1.20
C LYS A 22 9.52 -23.69 -1.81
N ASP A 23 9.04 -23.73 -3.04
CA ASP A 23 8.35 -22.56 -3.62
C ASP A 23 7.24 -22.11 -2.68
N PHE A 24 7.18 -20.80 -2.42
CA PHE A 24 6.25 -20.20 -1.46
C PHE A 24 4.79 -20.52 -1.78
N SER A 25 4.42 -20.68 -3.05
CA SER A 25 3.05 -21.05 -3.44
C SER A 25 2.64 -22.45 -3.00
N ILE A 26 3.61 -23.33 -2.72
CA ILE A 26 3.39 -24.70 -2.27
C ILE A 26 3.59 -24.79 -0.75
N GLY A 27 4.76 -24.37 -0.27
CA GLY A 27 5.17 -24.59 1.12
C GLY A 27 4.75 -23.49 2.09
N ARG A 28 4.52 -22.27 1.60
CA ARG A 28 4.28 -21.06 2.42
C ARG A 28 5.31 -20.85 3.54
N GLN A 29 6.54 -21.30 3.29
CA GLN A 29 7.64 -21.23 4.26
C GLN A 29 8.28 -19.84 4.23
N VAL A 30 8.66 -19.36 5.41
CA VAL A 30 9.40 -18.11 5.63
C VAL A 30 10.69 -18.46 6.35
N ALA A 31 11.78 -17.79 5.97
CA ALA A 31 13.07 -17.87 6.64
C ALA A 31 13.57 -16.44 6.94
N HIS A 32 14.67 -16.30 7.66
CA HIS A 32 15.29 -15.02 7.98
C HIS A 32 16.80 -15.08 7.83
N PHE A 33 17.45 -13.94 7.59
CA PHE A 33 18.91 -13.84 7.47
C PHE A 33 19.56 -13.68 8.84
N GLY A 34 19.60 -14.75 9.66
CA GLY A 34 20.09 -14.66 11.04
C GLY A 34 19.09 -14.00 11.98
N ASN A 35 19.24 -14.24 13.28
CA ASN A 35 18.24 -13.82 14.28
C ASN A 35 18.25 -12.31 14.55
N GLU A 36 19.41 -11.65 14.43
CA GLU A 36 19.55 -10.23 14.77
C GLU A 36 19.15 -9.28 13.63
N THR A 37 19.15 -9.74 12.38
CA THR A 37 18.88 -8.84 11.23
C THR A 37 17.40 -8.50 11.09
N LEU A 38 16.52 -9.32 11.65
CA LEU A 38 15.05 -9.24 11.51
C LEU A 38 14.58 -9.18 10.04
N LEU A 39 15.42 -9.64 9.10
CA LEU A 39 15.12 -9.62 7.68
C LEU A 39 14.57 -10.98 7.25
N TYR A 40 13.26 -11.04 7.11
CA TYR A 40 12.55 -12.22 6.63
C TYR A 40 12.52 -12.28 5.11
N PHE A 41 12.59 -13.49 4.58
CA PHE A 41 12.49 -13.76 3.16
C PHE A 41 11.66 -15.01 2.87
N THR A 42 11.17 -15.06 1.63
CA THR A 42 10.52 -16.22 1.02
C THR A 42 11.20 -16.53 -0.30
N VAL A 43 10.93 -17.70 -0.88
CA VAL A 43 11.53 -18.11 -2.15
C VAL A 43 10.48 -18.49 -3.18
N LYS A 44 10.73 -18.12 -4.44
CA LYS A 44 10.04 -18.63 -5.62
C LYS A 44 11.07 -19.35 -6.50
N ILE A 45 10.68 -20.49 -7.03
CA ILE A 45 11.51 -21.32 -7.89
C ILE A 45 10.84 -21.32 -9.26
N LEU A 46 11.51 -20.74 -10.24
CA LEU A 46 11.01 -20.48 -11.59
C LEU A 46 11.87 -21.25 -12.61
N ASP A 47 11.37 -21.31 -13.84
CA ASP A 47 12.06 -21.91 -14.99
C ASP A 47 12.60 -23.31 -14.69
N ASP A 48 11.73 -24.20 -14.20
CA ASP A 48 12.04 -25.58 -13.83
C ASP A 48 13.22 -25.77 -12.86
N GLY A 49 13.53 -24.73 -12.08
CA GLY A 49 14.63 -24.74 -11.10
C GLY A 49 15.82 -23.86 -11.47
N ASP A 50 15.87 -23.33 -12.69
CA ASP A 50 16.98 -22.52 -13.19
C ASP A 50 17.01 -21.10 -12.60
N LEU A 51 15.87 -20.61 -12.09
CA LEU A 51 15.76 -19.28 -11.51
C LEU A 51 15.24 -19.31 -10.08
N LEU A 52 16.08 -18.89 -9.13
CA LEU A 52 15.69 -18.63 -7.75
C LEU A 52 15.40 -17.15 -7.54
N GLN A 53 14.19 -16.84 -7.10
CA GLN A 53 13.81 -15.49 -6.67
C GLN A 53 13.65 -15.46 -5.15
N ILE A 54 14.51 -14.70 -4.48
CA ILE A 54 14.42 -14.41 -3.05
C ILE A 54 13.59 -13.13 -2.87
N VAL A 55 12.52 -13.21 -2.09
CA VAL A 55 11.59 -12.11 -1.88
C VAL A 55 11.66 -11.64 -0.45
N THR A 56 12.10 -10.40 -0.26
CA THR A 56 12.10 -9.67 1.00
C THR A 56 11.14 -8.49 0.93
N ASN A 57 10.65 -8.04 2.09
CA ASN A 57 9.89 -6.78 2.17
C ASN A 57 10.77 -5.58 1.79
N SER A 58 10.14 -4.50 1.35
CA SER A 58 10.81 -3.24 1.01
C SER A 58 10.21 -2.12 1.86
N GLY A 59 10.49 -2.18 3.17
CA GLY A 59 9.88 -1.30 4.16
C GLY A 59 8.45 -1.71 4.56
N SER A 60 7.78 -0.83 5.30
CA SER A 60 6.46 -1.08 5.89
C SER A 60 5.28 -0.71 4.97
N HIS A 61 5.52 0.04 3.89
CA HIS A 61 4.48 0.61 3.04
C HIS A 61 3.51 -0.45 2.49
N GLY A 62 4.02 -1.53 1.89
CA GLY A 62 3.18 -2.60 1.34
C GLY A 62 2.34 -3.32 2.41
N THR A 63 2.90 -3.52 3.60
CA THR A 63 2.16 -4.10 4.74
C THR A 63 1.05 -3.18 5.21
N HIS A 64 1.32 -1.88 5.36
CA HIS A 64 0.30 -0.90 5.75
C HIS A 64 -0.87 -0.88 4.74
N VAL A 65 -0.57 -0.87 3.44
CA VAL A 65 -1.56 -0.93 2.36
C VAL A 65 -2.39 -2.21 2.44
N ALA A 66 -1.76 -3.37 2.62
CA ALA A 66 -2.47 -4.65 2.77
C ALA A 66 -3.36 -4.67 4.01
N SER A 67 -2.92 -4.07 5.12
CA SER A 67 -3.69 -4.00 6.36
C SER A 67 -4.97 -3.18 6.19
N ILE A 68 -4.91 -2.02 5.54
CA ILE A 68 -6.12 -1.21 5.24
C ILE A 68 -7.11 -2.02 4.40
N ALA A 69 -6.61 -2.78 3.42
CA ALA A 69 -7.47 -3.55 2.52
C ALA A 69 -8.17 -4.72 3.23
N ALA A 70 -7.43 -5.55 3.98
CA ALA A 70 -7.94 -6.87 4.38
C ALA A 70 -7.47 -7.38 5.76
N ALA A 71 -6.90 -6.52 6.62
CA ALA A 71 -6.52 -6.98 7.97
C ALA A 71 -7.71 -7.62 8.69
N TYR A 72 -7.43 -8.71 9.41
CA TYR A 72 -8.43 -9.43 10.17
C TYR A 72 -7.97 -9.56 11.63
N TYR A 73 -8.74 -8.96 12.53
CA TYR A 73 -8.58 -8.99 13.97
C TYR A 73 -9.78 -9.74 14.56
N PRO A 74 -9.61 -11.02 14.94
CA PRO A 74 -10.69 -11.81 15.53
C PRO A 74 -11.11 -11.23 16.89
N THR A 75 -12.41 -11.29 17.19
CA THR A 75 -12.99 -10.77 18.44
C THR A 75 -12.88 -11.75 19.61
N ASP A 76 -12.26 -12.91 19.40
CA ASP A 76 -12.11 -13.93 20.44
C ASP A 76 -10.92 -13.57 21.36
N PRO A 77 -11.17 -13.26 22.64
CA PRO A 77 -10.12 -12.86 23.59
C PRO A 77 -9.11 -13.96 23.92
N SER A 78 -9.33 -15.21 23.49
CA SER A 78 -8.36 -16.31 23.64
C SER A 78 -7.21 -16.26 22.61
N ASN A 79 -7.32 -15.44 21.56
CA ASN A 79 -6.25 -15.26 20.57
C ASN A 79 -5.25 -14.20 21.05
N GLU A 80 -4.32 -14.58 21.94
CA GLU A 80 -3.30 -13.69 22.51
C GLU A 80 -2.41 -12.98 21.47
N CYS A 81 -2.32 -13.51 20.25
CA CYS A 81 -1.54 -12.91 19.16
C CYS A 81 -2.22 -11.68 18.52
N PHE A 82 -3.54 -11.55 18.68
CA PHE A 82 -4.35 -10.46 18.09
C PHE A 82 -5.02 -9.65 19.19
N GLN A 83 -4.25 -9.16 20.16
CA GLN A 83 -4.77 -8.17 21.09
C GLN A 83 -5.06 -6.89 20.30
N THR A 84 -6.34 -6.58 20.13
CA THR A 84 -6.74 -5.25 19.68
C THR A 84 -6.12 -4.26 20.64
N SER A 85 -5.36 -3.31 20.12
CA SER A 85 -4.75 -2.28 20.97
C SER A 85 -5.85 -1.62 21.79
N GLU A 86 -5.74 -1.65 23.12
CA GLU A 86 -6.64 -0.95 24.05
C GLU A 86 -6.67 0.58 23.81
N LEU A 87 -5.80 1.10 22.92
CA LEU A 87 -5.71 2.51 22.55
C LEU A 87 -6.94 3.01 21.78
N VAL A 88 -7.83 2.13 21.29
CA VAL A 88 -9.11 2.56 20.70
C VAL A 88 -10.26 1.79 21.36
N GLU A 89 -10.77 2.35 22.45
CA GLU A 89 -11.97 1.86 23.13
C GLU A 89 -13.14 1.76 22.12
N GLY A 90 -13.57 0.55 21.79
CA GLY A 90 -14.63 0.29 20.81
C GLY A 90 -14.24 0.42 19.32
N GLY A 91 -12.94 0.51 19.00
CA GLY A 91 -12.45 0.66 17.62
C GLY A 91 -12.36 -0.64 16.82
N ASN A 92 -12.90 -0.65 15.59
CA ASN A 92 -12.69 -1.74 14.65
C ASN A 92 -11.34 -1.57 13.93
N GLN A 93 -10.38 -2.49 14.16
CA GLN A 93 -9.05 -2.47 13.52
C GLN A 93 -8.99 -3.31 12.23
N ASN A 94 -10.08 -3.96 11.85
CA ASN A 94 -10.15 -4.71 10.61
C ASN A 94 -9.98 -3.81 9.38
N GLY A 95 -9.46 -4.40 8.30
CA GLY A 95 -9.47 -3.77 6.99
C GLY A 95 -10.88 -3.65 6.41
N ILE A 96 -10.99 -3.10 5.20
CA ILE A 96 -12.29 -2.92 4.53
C ILE A 96 -12.93 -4.26 4.15
N ALA A 97 -12.14 -5.24 3.73
CA ALA A 97 -12.58 -6.58 3.36
C ALA A 97 -11.85 -7.66 4.19
N PRO A 98 -12.19 -7.82 5.48
CA PRO A 98 -11.51 -8.77 6.37
C PRO A 98 -11.71 -10.20 5.86
N GLY A 99 -10.63 -10.95 5.76
CA GLY A 99 -10.66 -12.32 5.23
C GLY A 99 -10.44 -12.43 3.72
N ALA A 100 -10.35 -11.31 2.99
CA ALA A 100 -9.82 -11.33 1.63
C ALA A 100 -8.37 -11.83 1.62
N GLN A 101 -8.03 -12.68 0.65
CA GLN A 101 -6.67 -13.20 0.53
C GLN A 101 -5.76 -12.19 -0.15
N ILE A 102 -4.58 -11.95 0.44
CA ILE A 102 -3.59 -11.01 -0.09
C ILE A 102 -2.52 -11.76 -0.88
N VAL A 103 -2.30 -11.31 -2.11
CA VAL A 103 -1.13 -11.68 -2.93
C VAL A 103 -0.19 -10.48 -3.00
N SER A 104 0.97 -10.58 -2.35
CA SER A 104 1.99 -9.53 -2.41
C SER A 104 2.89 -9.73 -3.62
N ILE A 105 2.91 -8.76 -4.53
CA ILE A 105 3.81 -8.72 -5.68
C ILE A 105 4.70 -7.50 -5.58
N LYS A 106 5.97 -7.71 -5.24
CA LYS A 106 6.96 -6.63 -5.14
C LYS A 106 7.40 -6.19 -6.54
N ILE A 107 6.96 -5.01 -6.94
CA ILE A 107 7.39 -4.34 -8.19
C ILE A 107 8.59 -3.40 -7.98
N ALA A 108 8.82 -3.00 -6.73
CA ALA A 108 9.86 -2.06 -6.33
C ALA A 108 11.25 -2.71 -6.45
N ASN A 109 12.15 -2.07 -7.18
CA ASN A 109 13.54 -2.49 -7.24
C ASN A 109 14.35 -1.79 -6.14
N THR A 110 14.78 -2.57 -5.14
CA THR A 110 15.56 -2.05 -4.00
C THR A 110 16.89 -1.42 -4.43
N SER A 111 17.52 -1.89 -5.50
CA SER A 111 18.75 -1.26 -6.06
C SER A 111 18.50 0.12 -6.67
N LEU A 112 17.24 0.41 -7.03
CA LEU A 112 16.79 1.71 -7.51
C LEU A 112 16.03 2.47 -6.41
N LYS A 113 16.44 2.31 -5.14
CA LYS A 113 15.81 2.96 -3.97
C LYS A 113 14.31 2.67 -3.81
N GLY A 114 13.85 1.52 -4.29
CA GLY A 114 12.45 1.10 -4.19
C GLY A 114 11.53 1.67 -5.27
N MET A 115 12.08 2.26 -6.34
CA MET A 115 11.29 2.68 -7.51
C MET A 115 10.67 1.48 -8.23
N GLU A 116 9.47 1.65 -8.78
CA GLU A 116 8.93 0.68 -9.71
C GLU A 116 9.71 0.65 -11.02
N ASN A 117 9.55 -0.45 -11.75
CA ASN A 117 10.00 -0.51 -13.13
C ASN A 117 8.93 -1.16 -14.02
N ILE A 118 9.02 -0.86 -15.32
CA ILE A 118 8.11 -1.34 -16.34
C ILE A 118 8.05 -2.88 -16.36
N CYS A 119 9.20 -3.54 -16.31
CA CYS A 119 9.28 -5.00 -16.36
C CYS A 119 8.61 -5.67 -15.14
N GLY A 120 8.80 -5.11 -13.95
CA GLY A 120 8.19 -5.57 -12.71
C GLY A 120 6.69 -5.41 -12.74
N LEU A 121 6.18 -4.28 -13.23
CA LEU A 121 4.75 -4.06 -13.40
C LEU A 121 4.13 -5.01 -14.43
N LEU A 122 4.76 -5.23 -15.59
CA LEU A 122 4.25 -6.21 -16.58
C LEU A 122 4.26 -7.64 -16.04
N THR A 123 5.28 -8.00 -15.27
CA THR A 123 5.37 -9.30 -14.60
C THR A 123 4.28 -9.43 -13.54
N ALA A 124 3.98 -8.36 -12.81
CA ALA A 124 2.90 -8.33 -11.83
C ALA A 124 1.53 -8.53 -12.48
N LEU A 125 1.24 -7.87 -13.61
CA LEU A 125 0.00 -8.08 -14.36
C LEU A 125 -0.17 -9.56 -14.78
N ASN A 126 0.91 -10.17 -15.27
CA ASN A 126 0.89 -11.59 -15.64
C ASN A 126 0.63 -12.50 -14.43
N TRP A 127 1.24 -12.21 -13.28
CA TRP A 127 0.97 -12.95 -12.04
C TRP A 127 -0.46 -12.77 -11.56
N THR A 128 -1.03 -11.56 -11.67
CA THR A 128 -2.43 -11.31 -11.33
C THR A 128 -3.37 -12.19 -12.14
N SER A 129 -3.17 -12.28 -13.47
CA SER A 129 -3.98 -13.17 -14.31
C SER A 129 -3.74 -14.64 -13.97
N LYS A 130 -2.49 -15.06 -13.77
CA LYS A 130 -2.16 -16.46 -13.44
C LYS A 130 -2.75 -16.93 -12.11
N LEU A 131 -2.86 -16.03 -11.14
CA LEU A 131 -3.39 -16.30 -9.81
C LEU A 131 -4.89 -16.00 -9.69
N ASN A 132 -5.53 -15.56 -10.78
CA ASN A 132 -6.94 -15.16 -10.82
C ASN A 132 -7.31 -14.16 -9.72
N CYS A 133 -6.51 -13.12 -9.50
CA CYS A 133 -6.88 -12.10 -8.51
C CYS A 133 -8.00 -11.20 -9.05
N ASP A 134 -8.96 -10.85 -8.21
CA ASP A 134 -10.12 -10.02 -8.60
C ASP A 134 -9.82 -8.50 -8.57
N ILE A 135 -8.91 -8.07 -7.68
CA ILE A 135 -8.62 -6.66 -7.43
C ILE A 135 -7.10 -6.45 -7.39
N ILE A 136 -6.64 -5.39 -8.05
CA ILE A 136 -5.29 -4.85 -7.91
C ILE A 136 -5.37 -3.54 -7.13
N ASN A 137 -4.58 -3.44 -6.06
CA ASN A 137 -4.31 -2.15 -5.43
C ASN A 137 -2.86 -1.73 -5.70
N TYR A 138 -2.69 -0.68 -6.50
CA TYR A 138 -1.43 -0.12 -6.92
C TYR A 138 -1.18 1.22 -6.24
N SER A 139 -0.57 1.19 -5.05
CA SER A 139 -0.19 2.40 -4.32
C SER A 139 1.23 2.84 -4.67
N PHE A 140 1.53 2.92 -5.97
CA PHE A 140 2.79 3.40 -6.52
C PHE A 140 2.47 4.40 -7.64
N GLY A 141 3.45 5.17 -8.07
CA GLY A 141 3.25 6.07 -9.19
C GLY A 141 4.31 7.14 -9.30
N GLU A 142 4.43 7.63 -10.53
CA GLU A 142 5.41 8.64 -10.93
C GLU A 142 4.71 9.73 -11.74
N LYS A 143 5.44 10.81 -12.05
CA LYS A 143 4.91 11.84 -12.95
C LYS A 143 4.98 11.38 -14.41
N SER A 144 3.89 11.56 -15.14
CA SER A 144 3.86 11.37 -16.59
C SER A 144 3.81 12.70 -17.33
N PHE A 145 4.53 12.78 -18.44
CA PHE A 145 4.46 13.96 -19.32
C PHE A 145 3.21 13.97 -20.21
N LEU A 146 2.86 12.82 -20.79
CA LEU A 146 1.67 12.67 -21.63
C LEU A 146 0.72 11.61 -21.03
N PRO A 147 -0.57 11.93 -20.86
CA PRO A 147 -1.57 10.93 -20.51
C PRO A 147 -1.83 10.02 -21.72
N ASN A 148 -2.22 8.78 -21.46
CA ASN A 148 -2.61 7.76 -22.44
C ASN A 148 -1.56 7.48 -23.53
N TYR A 149 -0.30 7.89 -23.33
CA TYR A 149 0.76 7.74 -24.31
C TYR A 149 1.96 7.00 -23.75
N GLY A 150 2.28 5.85 -24.35
CA GLY A 150 3.41 5.02 -23.97
C GLY A 150 3.05 3.55 -23.88
N ARG A 151 4.07 2.70 -24.04
CA ARG A 151 3.89 1.25 -24.09
C ARG A 151 3.20 0.69 -22.85
N MET A 152 3.52 1.23 -21.67
CA MET A 152 2.89 0.80 -20.43
C MET A 152 1.39 1.08 -20.37
N TYR A 153 0.94 2.26 -20.78
CA TYR A 153 -0.49 2.57 -20.77
C TYR A 153 -1.25 1.72 -21.77
N THR A 154 -0.67 1.44 -22.94
CA THR A 154 -1.26 0.50 -23.89
C THR A 154 -1.42 -0.89 -23.28
N HIS A 155 -0.42 -1.38 -22.52
CA HIS A 155 -0.53 -2.67 -21.83
C HIS A 155 -1.54 -2.65 -20.68
N LEU A 156 -1.59 -1.59 -19.87
CA LEU A 156 -2.58 -1.44 -18.80
C LEU A 156 -4.00 -1.38 -19.36
N SER A 157 -4.24 -0.55 -20.37
CA SER A 157 -5.55 -0.41 -21.01
C SER A 157 -6.02 -1.73 -21.64
N LYS A 158 -5.10 -2.47 -22.29
CA LYS A 158 -5.40 -3.80 -22.83
C LYS A 158 -5.71 -4.81 -21.72
N PHE A 159 -4.94 -4.80 -20.64
CA PHE A 159 -5.14 -5.70 -19.52
C PHE A 159 -6.54 -5.49 -18.91
N ILE A 160 -6.94 -4.24 -18.67
CA ILE A 160 -8.25 -3.90 -18.11
C ILE A 160 -9.38 -4.24 -19.10
N ALA A 161 -9.18 -4.00 -20.39
CA ALA A 161 -10.17 -4.34 -21.41
C ALA A 161 -10.35 -5.86 -21.62
N GLN A 162 -9.37 -6.68 -21.22
CA GLN A 162 -9.35 -8.13 -21.45
C GLN A 162 -9.63 -8.95 -20.19
N THR A 163 -9.70 -8.31 -19.03
CA THR A 163 -9.85 -8.99 -17.75
C THR A 163 -10.92 -8.31 -16.91
N ASP A 164 -11.60 -9.06 -16.05
CA ASP A 164 -12.58 -8.51 -15.11
C ASP A 164 -11.94 -8.04 -13.79
N VAL A 165 -10.64 -7.69 -13.82
CA VAL A 165 -9.88 -7.27 -12.64
C VAL A 165 -10.08 -5.79 -12.39
N ALA A 166 -10.56 -5.44 -11.19
CA ALA A 166 -10.65 -4.04 -10.78
C ALA A 166 -9.26 -3.49 -10.44
N PHE A 167 -8.75 -2.57 -11.26
CA PHE A 167 -7.46 -1.94 -11.04
C PHE A 167 -7.62 -0.59 -10.32
N VAL A 168 -7.27 -0.56 -9.04
CA VAL A 168 -7.29 0.62 -8.17
C VAL A 168 -5.87 1.17 -8.01
N THR A 169 -5.71 2.49 -8.16
CA THR A 169 -4.42 3.17 -8.05
C THR A 169 -4.58 4.49 -7.30
N SER A 170 -3.53 4.96 -6.63
CA SER A 170 -3.56 6.28 -6.00
C SER A 170 -3.54 7.40 -7.05
N GLY A 171 -4.16 8.54 -6.73
CA GLY A 171 -4.07 9.78 -7.51
C GLY A 171 -2.73 10.50 -7.33
N GLY A 172 -1.85 9.97 -6.50
CA GLY A 172 -0.55 10.53 -6.16
C GLY A 172 -0.57 11.50 -4.98
N ASN A 173 0.62 11.88 -4.57
CA ASN A 173 0.91 12.81 -3.49
C ASN A 173 1.91 13.83 -4.05
N ASN A 174 1.45 14.75 -4.90
CA ASN A 174 2.32 15.80 -5.45
C ASN A 174 1.60 17.13 -5.52
N GLY A 175 0.58 17.32 -4.68
CA GLY A 175 -0.25 18.51 -4.71
C GLY A 175 0.48 19.72 -4.12
N PRO A 176 -0.23 20.84 -3.90
CA PRO A 176 -1.66 21.08 -4.11
C PRO A 176 -2.00 21.67 -5.50
N SER A 177 -1.01 21.84 -6.37
CA SER A 177 -1.20 22.55 -7.65
C SER A 177 -2.15 21.79 -8.59
N LEU A 178 -2.87 22.51 -9.45
CA LEU A 178 -3.74 21.88 -10.46
C LEU A 178 -2.90 21.02 -11.41
N GLY A 179 -3.42 19.84 -11.78
CA GLY A 179 -2.74 18.92 -12.70
C GLY A 179 -1.59 18.11 -12.09
N THR A 180 -1.57 17.96 -10.76
CA THR A 180 -0.57 17.17 -10.02
C THR A 180 -0.94 15.71 -9.82
N VAL A 181 -2.06 15.26 -10.41
CA VAL A 181 -2.45 13.85 -10.40
C VAL A 181 -1.35 13.01 -11.05
N GLY A 182 -0.90 11.98 -10.34
CA GLY A 182 0.18 11.10 -10.77
C GLY A 182 -0.25 10.06 -11.80
N SER A 183 0.73 9.34 -12.32
CA SER A 183 0.54 8.16 -13.16
C SER A 183 0.68 6.89 -12.33
N PRO A 184 -0.15 5.84 -12.57
CA PRO A 184 -1.13 5.74 -13.65
C PRO A 184 -2.51 6.32 -13.31
N GLY A 185 -2.75 6.78 -12.07
CA GLY A 185 -4.10 7.12 -11.58
C GLY A 185 -4.83 8.25 -12.28
N GLY A 186 -4.12 9.20 -12.90
CA GLY A 186 -4.72 10.24 -13.75
C GLY A 186 -4.30 10.19 -15.21
N SER A 187 -3.54 9.16 -15.61
CA SER A 187 -2.87 9.13 -16.92
C SER A 187 -3.22 7.93 -17.77
N ALA A 188 -3.99 6.95 -17.28
CA ALA A 188 -4.45 5.82 -18.09
C ALA A 188 -5.96 5.55 -17.93
N ASP A 189 -6.59 5.24 -19.05
CA ASP A 189 -8.01 4.90 -19.11
C ASP A 189 -8.30 3.52 -18.50
N GLY A 190 -9.48 3.39 -17.87
CA GLY A 190 -9.94 2.13 -17.26
C GLY A 190 -9.45 1.87 -15.84
N LEU A 191 -8.55 2.71 -15.31
CA LEU A 191 -8.12 2.62 -13.91
C LEU A 191 -9.01 3.44 -12.99
N ILE A 192 -9.13 2.99 -11.74
CA ILE A 192 -9.79 3.73 -10.67
C ILE A 192 -8.72 4.50 -9.89
N GLY A 193 -8.54 5.78 -10.24
CA GLY A 193 -7.69 6.72 -9.51
C GLY A 193 -8.36 7.21 -8.22
N VAL A 194 -7.71 7.04 -7.07
CA VAL A 194 -8.25 7.39 -5.75
C VAL A 194 -7.47 8.55 -5.13
N ALA A 195 -8.17 9.64 -4.81
CA ALA A 195 -7.61 10.77 -4.08
C ALA A 195 -7.80 10.60 -2.57
N PRO A 196 -6.79 10.92 -1.74
CA PRO A 196 -6.94 10.93 -0.29
C PRO A 196 -7.79 12.11 0.17
N ILE A 197 -8.54 11.91 1.25
CA ILE A 197 -9.36 12.92 1.91
C ILE A 197 -9.09 12.87 3.42
N LEU A 198 -8.94 14.03 4.04
CA LEU A 198 -8.71 14.13 5.48
C LEU A 198 -9.97 14.63 6.18
N SER A 199 -10.35 13.95 7.27
CA SER A 199 -11.41 14.43 8.14
C SER A 199 -10.96 15.67 8.94
N PRO A 200 -11.87 16.58 9.34
CA PRO A 200 -11.52 17.73 10.18
C PRO A 200 -10.79 17.36 11.46
N THR A 201 -11.18 16.24 12.09
CA THR A 201 -10.52 15.70 13.27
C THR A 201 -9.08 15.30 12.99
N MET A 202 -8.82 14.59 11.88
CA MET A 202 -7.45 14.21 11.50
C MET A 202 -6.61 15.45 11.17
N MET A 203 -7.17 16.44 10.46
CA MET A 203 -6.47 17.70 10.17
C MET A 203 -6.01 18.41 11.44
N GLU A 204 -6.86 18.45 12.48
CA GLU A 204 -6.53 19.08 13.75
C GLU A 204 -5.48 18.30 14.55
N TYR A 205 -5.69 17.00 14.75
CA TYR A 205 -4.87 16.21 15.69
C TYR A 205 -3.60 15.64 15.07
N MET A 206 -3.61 15.26 13.78
CA MET A 206 -2.45 14.66 13.12
C MET A 206 -1.59 15.68 12.39
N TYR A 207 -2.21 16.73 11.84
CA TYR A 207 -1.51 17.69 10.97
C TYR A 207 -1.42 19.09 11.57
N PHE A 208 -1.92 19.28 12.80
CA PHE A 208 -1.95 20.57 13.49
C PHE A 208 -2.52 21.70 12.63
N GLN A 209 -3.41 21.38 11.69
CA GLN A 209 -4.01 22.39 10.84
C GLN A 209 -5.02 23.18 11.67
N PRO A 210 -4.99 24.52 11.59
CA PRO A 210 -5.94 25.35 12.31
C PRO A 210 -7.35 25.07 11.80
N THR A 211 -8.15 24.41 12.63
CA THR A 211 -9.58 24.31 12.37
C THR A 211 -10.22 25.66 12.75
N TRP A 212 -11.16 26.11 11.93
CA TRP A 212 -11.88 27.38 12.13
C TRP A 212 -12.50 27.53 13.54
N LYS A 213 -12.76 26.41 14.24
CA LYS A 213 -13.24 26.41 15.62
C LYS A 213 -12.22 26.99 16.61
N LYS A 214 -10.93 26.65 16.50
CA LYS A 214 -9.85 27.22 17.33
C LYS A 214 -9.60 28.69 17.05
N GLN A 215 -9.70 29.12 15.78
CA GLN A 215 -9.54 30.52 15.41
C GLN A 215 -10.59 31.45 16.04
N LYS A 216 -11.78 30.95 16.38
CA LYS A 216 -12.81 31.74 17.10
C LYS A 216 -12.56 31.86 18.60
N GLU A 217 -11.90 30.88 19.22
CA GLU A 217 -11.57 30.92 20.64
C GLU A 217 -10.33 31.79 20.90
N GLU A 218 -9.36 31.80 19.98
CA GLU A 218 -8.16 32.63 20.08
C GLU A 218 -8.39 34.08 19.62
N ASN A 219 -9.23 34.31 18.59
CA ASN A 219 -9.68 35.65 18.22
C ASN A 219 -10.98 35.95 18.95
N GLY A 220 -10.88 36.30 20.23
CA GLY A 220 -12.02 36.73 21.05
C GLY A 220 -12.93 37.70 20.29
N ASP A 221 -14.24 37.51 20.50
CA ASP A 221 -15.39 38.24 19.94
C ASP A 221 -15.10 39.64 19.37
N GLY A 222 -14.47 39.67 18.19
CA GLY A 222 -14.28 40.85 17.38
C GLY A 222 -15.54 41.09 16.56
N GLY A 223 -16.53 41.73 17.18
CA GLY A 223 -17.80 42.05 16.54
C GLY A 223 -17.61 42.73 15.18
N CYS A 224 -18.05 42.07 14.11
CA CYS A 224 -18.32 42.70 12.84
C CYS A 224 -19.82 42.62 12.58
N SER A 225 -20.53 43.69 12.95
CA SER A 225 -21.91 43.93 12.56
C SER A 225 -21.97 44.11 11.05
N THR A 226 -22.54 43.14 10.33
CA THR A 226 -23.09 43.38 8.99
C THR A 226 -24.42 42.65 8.84
N ASN A 227 -25.38 43.42 8.33
CA ASN A 227 -26.78 43.10 8.17
C ASN A 227 -27.04 41.87 7.30
N GLY A 228 -28.09 41.12 7.70
CA GLY A 228 -28.88 40.19 6.91
C GLY A 228 -28.29 39.62 5.62
N GLN A 229 -27.75 38.41 5.70
CA GLN A 229 -27.76 37.43 4.62
C GLN A 229 -27.58 36.02 5.22
N HIS A 230 -28.28 35.04 4.67
CA HIS A 230 -28.32 33.64 5.12
C HIS A 230 -26.93 33.11 5.49
N LYS A 231 -26.77 32.67 6.75
CA LYS A 231 -25.60 31.87 7.18
C LYS A 231 -25.66 30.52 6.46
N ILE A 232 -25.01 30.43 5.30
CA ILE A 232 -24.59 29.13 4.78
C ILE A 232 -23.53 28.63 5.75
N ALA A 233 -23.85 27.62 6.55
CA ALA A 233 -22.86 26.87 7.30
C ALA A 233 -22.00 26.12 6.28
N SER A 234 -20.99 26.79 5.72
CA SER A 234 -19.97 26.15 4.90
C SER A 234 -19.14 25.29 5.83
N CYS A 235 -19.53 24.02 6.01
CA CYS A 235 -18.59 22.99 6.41
C CYS A 235 -17.36 23.13 5.48
N PRO A 236 -16.13 23.16 6.02
CA PRO A 236 -14.96 23.15 5.15
C PRO A 236 -15.07 21.91 4.27
N VAL A 237 -15.11 22.15 2.96
CA VAL A 237 -15.08 21.07 1.97
C VAL A 237 -13.76 20.35 2.23
N PRO A 238 -13.76 19.03 2.40
CA PRO A 238 -12.53 18.29 2.58
C PRO A 238 -11.62 18.58 1.38
N SER A 239 -10.51 19.26 1.60
CA SER A 239 -9.52 19.42 0.54
C SER A 239 -8.81 18.09 0.40
N ALA A 240 -8.87 17.53 -0.81
CA ALA A 240 -8.03 16.40 -1.19
C ALA A 240 -6.58 16.88 -1.18
N TYR A 241 -5.88 16.71 -0.06
CA TYR A 241 -4.45 16.93 0.03
C TYR A 241 -3.76 15.71 -0.58
N THR A 242 -3.46 15.79 -1.87
CA THR A 242 -2.37 15.00 -2.43
C THR A 242 -1.08 15.68 -1.93
N TRP A 243 -0.28 15.00 -1.11
CA TRP A 243 0.96 15.52 -0.51
C TRP A 243 2.13 15.53 -1.49
#